data_AF-B7AT79-F1
#
_entry.id   AF-B7AT79-F1
#
_cell.length_a   1.000
_cell.length_b   1.000
_cell.length_c   1.000
_cell.angle_alpha   90.00
_cell.angle_beta   90.00
_cell.angle_gamma   90.00
#
_symmetry.space_group_name_H-M   'P 1'
#
loop_
_entity.id
_entity.type
_entity.pdbx_description
1 polymer ?
#
loop_
_entity_poly.entity_id
_entity_poly.type
_entity_poly.pdbx_seq_one_letter_code
_entity_poly.pdbx_strand_id
1 'polypeptide(L)'
;MGFADYVLYDDSHRPLAVIEAKRTCTDVAKGRQQAKLYADLLEAQYNRRPVVFLTNGFETRIIDNQYHDTNLDSRQIYFVNQIVEYIVHNGMMKDLSVFQESPFTDKGSVAEIFTDMTVWMGIRKVIDQINTNAAA
;
A
#
# COMPACT_ATOMS: atom_id res chain seq x y z
N MET A 1 -19.21 -6.18 -13.62
CA MET A 1 -18.63 -6.41 -12.28
C MET A 1 -17.13 -6.49 -12.46
N GLY A 2 -16.38 -5.52 -11.94
CA GLY A 2 -14.92 -5.52 -11.99
C GLY A 2 -14.37 -6.11 -10.70
N PHE A 3 -13.43 -7.04 -10.81
CA PHE A 3 -12.68 -7.59 -9.69
C PHE A 3 -11.48 -6.67 -9.42
N ALA A 4 -11.13 -6.41 -8.17
CA ALA A 4 -9.80 -5.92 -7.87
C ALA A 4 -8.79 -7.02 -8.23
N ASP A 5 -7.61 -6.64 -8.72
CA ASP A 5 -6.59 -7.62 -9.09
C ASP A 5 -6.09 -8.38 -7.86
N TYR A 6 -5.96 -7.69 -6.71
CA TYR A 6 -5.65 -8.33 -5.43
C TYR A 6 -6.33 -7.62 -4.26
N VAL A 7 -6.74 -8.38 -3.25
CA VAL A 7 -7.14 -7.86 -1.94
C VAL A 7 -6.28 -8.53 -0.89
N LEU A 8 -5.59 -7.73 -0.08
CA LEU A 8 -4.85 -8.20 1.07
C LEU A 8 -5.82 -8.36 2.22
N TYR A 9 -5.83 -9.54 2.84
CA TYR A 9 -6.64 -9.86 4.01
C TYR A 9 -5.74 -10.11 5.22
N ASP A 10 -6.25 -9.79 6.42
CA ASP A 10 -5.62 -10.22 7.67
C ASP A 10 -5.88 -11.72 7.95
N ASP A 11 -5.27 -12.24 9.01
CA ASP A 11 -5.42 -13.63 9.47
C ASP A 11 -6.88 -13.98 9.86
N SER A 12 -7.72 -12.96 10.07
CA SER A 12 -9.16 -13.09 10.34
C SER A 12 -10.03 -12.94 9.08
N HIS A 13 -9.43 -12.99 7.89
CA HIS A 13 -10.08 -12.80 6.59
C HIS A 13 -10.80 -11.44 6.43
N ARG A 14 -10.34 -10.39 7.10
CA ARG A 14 -10.84 -9.02 6.92
C ARG A 14 -9.94 -8.23 5.97
N PRO A 15 -10.51 -7.38 5.10
CA PRO A 15 -9.76 -6.67 4.08
C PRO A 15 -8.86 -5.56 4.68
N LEU A 16 -7.58 -5.60 4.33
CA LEU A 16 -6.55 -4.61 4.71
C LEU A 16 -6.28 -3.62 3.58
N ALA A 17 -6.09 -4.12 2.36
CA ALA A 17 -5.78 -3.30 1.21
C ALA A 17 -6.38 -3.88 -0.08
N VAL A 18 -6.68 -3.00 -1.03
CA VAL A 18 -7.10 -3.33 -2.39
C VAL A 18 -6.02 -2.85 -3.33
N ILE A 19 -5.53 -3.74 -4.20
CA ILE A 19 -4.55 -3.41 -5.24
C ILE A 19 -5.24 -3.54 -6.58
N GLU A 20 -5.24 -2.44 -7.33
CA GLU A 20 -5.68 -2.39 -8.71
C GLU A 20 -4.46 -2.17 -9.60
N ALA A 21 -4.15 -3.18 -10.41
CA ALA A 21 -3.02 -3.19 -11.32
C ALA A 21 -3.48 -2.86 -12.74
N LYS A 22 -2.72 -2.02 -13.44
CA LYS A 22 -2.87 -1.78 -14.87
C LYS A 22 -1.63 -2.23 -15.62
N ARG A 23 -1.78 -2.42 -16.93
CA ARG A 23 -0.63 -2.69 -17.81
C ARG A 23 0.36 -1.52 -17.73
N THR A 24 1.67 -1.81 -17.79
CA THR A 24 2.75 -0.82 -17.61
C THR A 24 2.67 0.40 -18.50
N CYS A 25 2.12 0.28 -19.71
CA CYS A 25 1.92 1.40 -20.63
C CYS A 25 0.63 2.20 -20.38
N THR A 26 -0.11 1.93 -19.31
CA THR A 26 -1.42 2.51 -19.01
C THR A 26 -1.35 3.37 -17.75
N ASP A 27 -1.96 4.55 -17.80
CA ASP A 27 -2.14 5.42 -16.63
C ASP A 27 -2.94 4.69 -15.53
N VAL A 28 -2.35 4.65 -14.34
CA VAL A 28 -2.93 4.05 -13.13
C VAL A 28 -4.25 4.71 -12.71
N ALA A 29 -4.44 6.00 -13.01
CA ALA A 29 -5.66 6.73 -12.69
C ALA A 29 -6.91 6.12 -13.33
N LYS A 30 -6.77 5.38 -14.43
CA LYS A 30 -7.87 4.63 -15.06
C LYS A 30 -8.43 3.52 -14.18
N GLY A 31 -7.66 3.02 -13.21
CA GLY A 31 -8.09 2.03 -12.21
C GLY A 31 -8.83 2.63 -11.01
N ARG A 32 -8.79 3.96 -10.83
CA ARG A 32 -9.25 4.64 -9.61
C ARG A 32 -10.71 4.33 -9.26
N GLN A 33 -11.61 4.42 -10.23
CA GLN A 33 -13.04 4.19 -9.98
C GLN A 33 -13.33 2.74 -9.64
N GLN A 34 -12.65 1.79 -10.30
CA GLN A 34 -12.78 0.37 -10.04
C GLN A 34 -12.30 0.02 -8.63
N ALA A 35 -11.10 0.49 -8.27
CA ALA A 35 -10.52 0.26 -6.96
C ALA A 35 -11.35 0.89 -5.83
N LYS A 36 -11.90 2.09 -6.06
CA LYS A 36 -12.82 2.75 -5.12
C LYS A 36 -14.09 1.93 -4.91
N LEU A 37 -14.75 1.49 -6.00
CA LEU A 37 -15.96 0.68 -5.90
C LEU A 37 -15.70 -0.62 -5.11
N TYR A 38 -14.53 -1.23 -5.28
CA TYR A 38 -14.15 -2.42 -4.55
C TYR A 38 -13.90 -2.14 -3.06
N ALA A 39 -13.21 -1.06 -2.74
CA ALA A 39 -13.00 -0.63 -1.36
C ALA A 39 -14.32 -0.27 -0.65
N ASP A 40 -15.26 0.39 -1.35
CA ASP A 40 -16.58 0.74 -0.81
C ASP A 40 -17.41 -0.54 -0.52
N LEU A 41 -17.34 -1.57 -1.38
CA LEU A 41 -18.01 -2.87 -1.15
C LEU A 41 -17.44 -3.60 0.08
N LEU A 42 -16.11 -3.64 0.19
CA LEU A 42 -15.42 -4.25 1.33
C LEU A 42 -15.69 -3.51 2.63
N GLU A 43 -15.75 -2.18 2.58
CA GLU A 43 -16.14 -1.34 3.71
C GLU A 43 -17.56 -1.66 4.18
N ALA A 44 -18.52 -1.77 3.26
CA ALA A 44 -19.90 -2.11 3.60
C ALA A 44 -20.05 -3.53 4.19
N GLN A 45 -19.24 -4.49 3.72
CA GLN A 45 -19.31 -5.88 4.16
C GLN A 45 -18.59 -6.13 5.49
N TYR A 46 -17.43 -5.51 5.69
CA TYR A 46 -16.57 -5.77 6.86
C TYR A 46 -16.54 -4.61 7.85
N ASN A 47 -17.34 -3.56 7.60
CA ASN A 47 -17.40 -2.31 8.37
C ASN A 47 -16.01 -1.67 8.57
N ARG A 48 -15.15 -1.78 7.55
CA ARG A 48 -13.74 -1.39 7.60
C ARG A 48 -13.22 -1.07 6.21
N ARG A 49 -12.75 0.17 6.02
CA ARG A 49 -12.26 0.62 4.72
C ARG A 49 -10.82 0.16 4.45
N PRO A 50 -10.57 -0.61 3.39
CA PRO A 50 -9.21 -0.99 3.01
C PRO A 50 -8.47 0.17 2.34
N VAL A 51 -7.15 0.20 2.48
CA VAL A 51 -6.29 1.15 1.74
C VAL A 51 -6.25 0.75 0.26
N VAL A 52 -6.36 1.72 -0.66
CA VAL A 52 -6.33 1.42 -2.09
C VAL A 52 -4.95 1.75 -2.66
N PHE A 53 -4.36 0.80 -3.38
CA PHE A 53 -3.16 0.97 -4.18
C PHE A 53 -3.51 0.86 -5.66
N LEU A 54 -3.08 1.84 -6.45
CA LEU A 54 -3.12 1.78 -7.92
C LEU A 54 -1.70 1.61 -8.41
N THR A 55 -1.42 0.62 -9.26
CA THR A 55 -0.07 0.44 -9.81
C THR A 55 -0.09 0.00 -11.26
N ASN A 56 0.95 0.33 -12.03
CA ASN A 56 1.21 -0.27 -13.34
C ASN A 56 2.60 -0.93 -13.42
N GLY A 57 3.27 -1.08 -12.28
CA GLY A 57 4.63 -1.58 -12.18
C GLY A 57 5.73 -0.54 -12.43
N PHE A 58 5.40 0.66 -12.91
CA PHE A 58 6.32 1.80 -13.02
C PHE A 58 5.91 2.95 -12.09
N GLU A 59 4.61 3.19 -11.97
CA GLU A 59 3.99 4.18 -11.11
C GLU A 59 3.09 3.45 -10.11
N THR A 60 3.16 3.88 -8.84
CA THR A 60 2.26 3.43 -7.78
C THR A 60 1.67 4.63 -7.06
N ARG A 61 0.35 4.62 -6.84
CA ARG A 61 -0.38 5.64 -6.09
C ARG A 61 -1.17 5.02 -4.96
N ILE A 62 -1.23 5.72 -3.83
CA ILE A 62 -2.02 5.31 -2.66
C ILE A 62 -3.22 6.24 -2.58
N ILE A 63 -4.40 5.65 -2.46
CA ILE A 63 -5.64 6.35 -2.20
C ILE A 63 -6.16 5.90 -0.84
N ASP A 64 -5.99 6.77 0.13
CA ASP A 64 -6.70 6.73 1.40
C ASP A 64 -7.50 8.04 1.48
N ASN A 65 -8.68 8.04 2.11
CA ASN A 65 -9.54 9.22 2.27
C ASN A 65 -8.81 10.43 2.90
N GLN A 66 -7.61 10.22 3.45
CA GLN A 66 -6.74 11.19 4.09
C GLN A 66 -5.59 11.70 3.18
N TYR A 67 -5.21 10.98 2.12
CA TYR A 67 -4.02 11.28 1.30
C TYR A 67 -4.44 11.69 -0.13
N HIS A 68 -4.04 12.91 -0.51
CA HIS A 68 -4.15 13.40 -1.88
C HIS A 68 -3.16 12.63 -2.77
N ASP A 69 -3.33 12.61 -4.10
CA ASP A 69 -2.41 11.97 -5.06
C ASP A 69 -0.95 12.42 -4.82
N THR A 70 -0.19 11.68 -4.00
CA THR A 70 1.24 11.92 -3.77
C THR A 70 2.03 11.22 -4.86
N ASN A 71 2.74 11.99 -5.69
CA ASN A 71 3.68 11.44 -6.66
C ASN A 71 4.94 10.98 -5.93
N LEU A 72 5.17 9.67 -5.89
CA LEU A 72 6.39 9.08 -5.35
C LEU A 72 7.45 8.94 -6.46
N ASP A 73 8.71 9.14 -6.11
CA ASP A 73 9.83 8.86 -7.02
C ASP A 73 10.09 7.34 -7.14
N SER A 74 10.90 6.91 -8.12
CA SER A 74 11.14 5.48 -8.35
C SER A 74 11.78 4.74 -7.16
N ARG A 75 12.55 5.42 -6.31
CA ARG A 75 13.15 4.81 -5.10
C ARG A 75 12.11 4.64 -4.01
N GLN A 76 11.25 5.64 -3.85
CA GLN A 76 10.11 5.60 -2.92
C GLN A 76 9.10 4.53 -3.33
N ILE A 77 8.79 4.41 -4.62
CA ILE A 77 7.93 3.35 -5.16
C ILE A 77 8.53 1.98 -4.90
N TYR A 78 9.83 1.79 -5.18
CA TYR A 78 10.51 0.54 -4.89
C TYR A 78 10.39 0.17 -3.41
N PHE A 79 10.63 1.14 -2.51
CA PHE A 79 10.53 0.93 -1.07
C PHE A 79 9.11 0.53 -0.65
N VAL A 80 8.09 1.24 -1.14
CA VAL A 80 6.68 0.91 -0.87
C VAL A 80 6.32 -0.48 -1.38
N ASN A 81 6.81 -0.87 -2.56
CA ASN A 81 6.61 -2.23 -3.07
C ASN A 81 7.24 -3.26 -2.13
N GLN A 82 8.45 -3.02 -1.60
CA GLN A 82 9.05 -3.93 -0.62
C GLN A 82 8.21 -4.04 0.66
N ILE A 83 7.56 -2.97 1.11
CA ILE A 83 6.64 -3.03 2.26
C ILE A 83 5.48 -3.98 1.94
N VAL A 84 4.88 -3.82 0.76
CA VAL A 84 3.76 -4.68 0.32
C VAL A 84 4.19 -6.14 0.24
N GLU A 85 5.29 -6.43 -0.46
CA GLU A 85 5.84 -7.79 -0.58
C GLU A 85 6.14 -8.40 0.79
N TYR A 86 6.77 -7.63 1.68
CA TYR A 86 7.08 -8.10 3.03
C TYR A 86 5.80 -8.47 3.81
N ILE A 87 4.77 -7.62 3.77
CA ILE A 87 3.50 -7.87 4.45
C ILE A 87 2.76 -9.06 3.82
N VAL A 88 2.80 -9.22 2.49
CA VAL A 88 2.22 -10.38 1.81
C VAL A 88 2.88 -11.69 2.26
N HIS A 89 4.21 -11.68 2.42
CA HIS A 89 4.96 -12.88 2.81
C HIS A 89 4.94 -13.18 4.31
N ASN A 90 4.92 -12.15 5.17
CA ASN A 90 5.11 -12.29 6.62
C ASN A 90 3.86 -11.93 7.43
N GLY A 91 2.77 -11.49 6.78
CA GLY A 91 1.51 -11.06 7.38
C GLY A 91 1.57 -9.68 8.04
N MET A 92 2.58 -9.41 8.86
CA MET A 92 2.72 -8.17 9.64
C MET A 92 4.15 -7.66 9.68
N MET A 93 4.31 -6.35 9.86
CA MET A 93 5.60 -5.67 9.99
C MET A 93 5.75 -5.08 11.40
N LYS A 94 5.97 -5.94 12.41
CA LYS A 94 6.06 -5.54 13.82
C LYS A 94 7.40 -4.96 14.23
N ASP A 95 8.47 -5.41 13.57
CA ASP A 95 9.82 -4.92 13.81
C ASP A 95 10.21 -3.96 12.70
N LEU A 96 10.51 -2.71 13.06
CA LEU A 96 10.94 -1.67 12.12
C LEU A 96 12.44 -1.78 11.80
N SER A 97 13.18 -2.65 12.50
CA SER A 97 14.58 -2.95 12.19
C SER A 97 14.75 -3.50 10.77
N VAL A 98 13.72 -4.16 10.23
CA VAL A 98 13.70 -4.73 8.87
C VAL A 98 13.98 -3.67 7.79
N PHE A 99 13.70 -2.39 8.06
CA PHE A 99 14.02 -1.30 7.14
C PHE A 99 15.52 -0.99 7.03
N GLN A 100 16.34 -1.58 7.89
CA GLN A 100 17.80 -1.48 7.85
C GLN A 100 18.44 -2.65 7.10
N GLU A 101 17.63 -3.58 6.59
CA GLU A 101 18.08 -4.77 5.87
C GLU A 101 17.63 -4.75 4.41
N SER A 102 18.24 -5.59 3.58
CA SER A 102 17.77 -5.82 2.20
C SER A 102 16.41 -6.52 2.24
N PRO A 103 15.44 -6.19 1.35
CA PRO A 103 15.56 -5.31 0.18
C PRO A 103 15.32 -3.82 0.45
N PHE A 104 15.00 -3.41 1.68
CA PHE A 104 14.64 -2.02 2.01
C PHE A 104 15.81 -1.04 1.87
N THR A 105 17.05 -1.51 1.99
CA THR A 105 18.25 -0.69 1.85
C THR A 105 18.85 -0.67 0.44
N ASP A 106 18.32 -1.46 -0.50
CA ASP A 106 18.90 -1.62 -1.85
C ASP A 106 18.92 -0.32 -2.68
N LYS A 107 18.06 0.66 -2.34
CA LYS A 107 17.93 1.96 -3.01
C LYS A 107 18.28 3.15 -2.12
N GLY A 108 18.91 2.89 -0.98
CA GLY A 108 19.21 3.87 0.06
C GLY A 108 18.41 3.62 1.34
N SER A 109 18.80 4.29 2.41
CA SER A 109 18.07 4.26 3.68
C SER A 109 16.75 5.01 3.61
N VAL A 110 15.85 4.76 4.57
CA VAL A 110 14.58 5.48 4.71
C VAL A 110 14.78 7.00 4.70
N ALA A 111 15.80 7.51 5.40
CA ALA A 111 16.09 8.94 5.50
C ALA A 111 16.58 9.54 4.17
N GLU A 112 17.25 8.76 3.33
CA GLU A 112 17.72 9.19 2.01
C GLU A 112 16.62 9.12 0.94
N ILE A 113 15.72 8.14 1.07
CA ILE A 113 14.60 7.93 0.14
C ILE A 113 13.44 8.89 0.44
N PHE A 114 13.15 9.14 1.72
CA PHE A 114 12.06 10.00 2.17
C PHE A 114 12.61 11.26 2.85
N THR A 115 13.14 12.17 2.04
CA THR A 115 13.64 13.47 2.53
C THR A 115 12.52 14.34 3.12
N ASP A 116 11.29 14.17 2.64
CA ASP A 116 10.09 14.73 3.27
C ASP A 116 9.53 13.76 4.32
N MET A 117 9.75 14.10 5.58
CA MET A 117 9.31 13.29 6.72
C MET A 117 7.79 13.19 6.83
N THR A 118 7.02 14.10 6.23
CA THR A 118 5.55 14.03 6.23
C THR A 118 5.04 12.85 5.39
N VAL A 119 5.72 12.57 4.27
CA VAL A 119 5.44 11.42 3.41
C VAL A 119 5.75 10.12 4.16
N TRP A 120 6.92 10.04 4.79
CA TRP A 120 7.30 8.88 5.58
C TRP A 120 6.37 8.63 6.75
N MET A 121 5.99 9.67 7.50
CA MET A 121 5.02 9.54 8.58
C MET A 121 3.67 9.01 8.09
N GLY A 122 3.25 9.39 6.88
CA GLY A 122 2.02 8.84 6.30
C GLY A 122 2.12 7.36 5.94
N ILE A 123 3.21 6.95 5.31
CA ILE A 123 3.48 5.54 5.00
C ILE A 123 3.54 4.72 6.30
N ARG A 124 4.25 5.22 7.31
CA ARG A 124 4.34 4.58 8.62
C ARG A 124 2.98 4.46 9.29
N LYS A 125 2.14 5.51 9.24
CA LYS A 125 0.77 5.45 9.77
C LYS A 125 -0.07 4.39 9.07
N VAL A 126 0.10 4.20 7.76
CA VAL A 126 -0.56 3.12 7.02
C VAL A 126 -0.07 1.76 7.50
N ILE A 127 1.25 1.56 7.67
CA ILE A 127 1.82 0.30 8.21
C ILE A 127 1.30 0.03 9.62
N ASP A 128 1.32 1.04 10.50
CA ASP A 128 0.83 0.93 11.87
C ASP A 128 -0.67 0.61 11.89
N GLN A 129 -1.45 1.21 10.99
CA GLN A 129 -2.86 0.87 10.81
C GLN A 129 -3.02 -0.59 10.38
N ILE A 130 -2.26 -1.06 9.38
CA ILE A 130 -2.29 -2.46 8.93
C ILE A 130 -1.93 -3.42 10.08
N ASN A 131 -0.89 -3.13 10.85
CA ASN A 131 -0.46 -3.95 11.98
C ASN A 131 -1.49 -3.95 13.12
N THR A 132 -2.07 -2.78 13.45
CA THR A 132 -3.15 -2.67 14.44
C THR A 132 -4.36 -3.49 14.01
N ASN A 133 -4.62 -3.53 12.71
CA ASN A 133 -5.74 -4.25 12.14
C ASN A 133 -5.54 -5.76 12.18
N ALA A 134 -4.32 -6.24 12.00
CA ALA A 134 -3.99 -7.66 12.06
C ALA A 134 -3.94 -8.21 13.51
N ALA A 135 -3.73 -7.35 14.50
CA ALA A 135 -3.67 -7.74 15.92
C ALA A 135 -5.03 -7.74 16.66
N ALA A 136 -6.09 -7.26 16.01
CA ALA A 136 -7.46 -7.16 16.55
C ALA A 136 -8.37 -8.28 16.03
#